data_AF-A0A7S3KYC5-F1
#
_entry.id   AF-A0A7S3KYC5-F1
#
_cell.length_a   1.000
_cell.length_b   1.000
_cell.length_c   1.000
_cell.angle_alpha   90.00
_cell.angle_beta   90.00
_cell.angle_gamma   90.00
#
_symmetry.space_group_name_H-M   'P 1'
#
loop_
_entity.id
_entity.type
_entity.pdbx_description
1 polymer ?
#
loop_
_entity_poly.entity_id
_entity_poly.type
_entity_poly.pdbx_seq_one_letter_code
_entity_poly.pdbx_strand_id
1 'polypeptide(L)'
;MLEGMQIAFFAVSKVTEEERNKSPWAKRTCDLLFDDKGYNLPAFMVGRQLCVVSCFFVAARATSLDIEEGEDNVFGVPDGLQAFFDTGLLGAFITTTIASIMWQLVASAFPMAFLSTPTTYILLRICLALESTGICNGAWVIASVHKKIAGFNVDEVYVGTAEERAAMGKGDQEQSVKSGHVYPGAGAALEATYHGKKMTLEEIQEAESDLSAQAKAINGRLAELRKKRAAMTGKKDVESGTDAEDY
;
A
#
# COMPACT_ATOMS: atom_id res chain seq x y z
N MET A 1 1.52 -9.56 -13.94
CA MET A 1 1.58 -10.49 -12.78
C MET A 1 2.16 -9.88 -11.51
N LEU A 2 3.43 -9.47 -11.57
CA LEU A 2 4.19 -8.93 -10.44
C LEU A 2 3.55 -7.72 -9.75
N GLU A 3 2.93 -6.82 -10.51
CA GLU A 3 2.27 -5.63 -9.93
C GLU A 3 1.04 -6.00 -9.09
N GLY A 4 0.26 -6.98 -9.57
CA GLY A 4 -0.85 -7.55 -8.81
C GLY A 4 -0.37 -8.24 -7.53
N MET A 5 0.81 -8.90 -7.55
CA MET A 5 1.39 -9.49 -6.34
C MET A 5 1.61 -8.45 -5.24
N GLN A 6 2.06 -7.23 -5.56
CA GLN A 6 2.26 -6.19 -4.54
C GLN A 6 0.94 -5.80 -3.86
N ILE A 7 -0.14 -5.65 -4.64
CA ILE A 7 -1.48 -5.35 -4.11
C ILE A 7 -1.95 -6.51 -3.23
N ALA A 8 -1.80 -7.75 -3.70
CA ALA A 8 -2.20 -8.94 -2.97
C ALA A 8 -1.40 -9.13 -1.66
N PHE A 9 -0.10 -8.85 -1.67
CA PHE A 9 0.76 -8.95 -0.49
C PHE A 9 0.43 -7.87 0.55
N PHE A 10 0.05 -6.67 0.13
CA PHE A 10 -0.41 -5.64 1.04
C PHE A 10 -1.82 -5.92 1.59
N ALA A 11 -2.69 -6.54 0.79
CA ALA A 11 -3.98 -7.01 1.27
C ALA A 11 -3.80 -8.15 2.28
N VAL A 12 -2.90 -9.11 2.04
CA VAL A 12 -2.71 -10.25 2.96
C VAL A 12 -2.02 -9.86 4.26
N SER A 13 -1.21 -8.79 4.30
CA SER A 13 -0.66 -8.28 5.55
C SER A 13 -1.73 -7.81 6.54
N LYS A 14 -2.97 -7.59 6.08
CA LYS A 14 -4.12 -7.19 6.91
C LYS A 14 -5.02 -8.36 7.32
N VAL A 15 -4.82 -9.54 6.74
CA VAL A 15 -5.63 -10.74 6.98
C VAL A 15 -5.06 -11.53 8.15
N THR A 16 -5.90 -12.16 8.98
CA THR A 16 -5.45 -12.95 10.14
C THR A 16 -4.71 -14.22 9.70
N GLU A 17 -3.80 -14.75 10.53
CA GLU A 17 -3.05 -15.97 10.21
C GLU A 17 -3.97 -17.19 9.97
N GLU A 18 -5.10 -17.26 10.68
CA GLU A 18 -6.09 -18.33 10.50
C GLU A 18 -6.69 -18.33 9.09
N GLU A 19 -6.95 -17.14 8.54
CA GLU A 19 -7.47 -16.98 7.18
C GLU A 19 -6.40 -17.20 6.11
N ARG A 20 -5.13 -16.89 6.42
CA ARG A 20 -3.97 -17.19 5.54
C ARG A 20 -3.73 -18.69 5.37
N ASN A 21 -4.08 -19.50 6.37
CA ASN A 21 -3.82 -20.94 6.41
C ASN A 21 -4.78 -21.80 5.57
N LYS A 22 -5.79 -21.21 4.89
CA LYS A 22 -6.79 -21.97 4.11
C LYS A 22 -6.22 -22.72 2.89
N SER A 23 -5.03 -22.35 2.40
CA SER A 23 -4.37 -23.03 1.27
C SER A 23 -2.89 -23.33 1.57
N PRO A 24 -2.38 -24.54 1.24
CA PRO A 24 -0.98 -24.91 1.47
C PRO A 24 0.02 -23.99 0.78
N TRP A 25 -0.29 -23.52 -0.43
CA TRP A 25 0.57 -22.62 -1.19
C TRP A 25 0.52 -21.18 -0.69
N ALA A 26 -0.67 -20.72 -0.27
CA ALA A 26 -0.80 -19.40 0.35
C ALA A 26 -0.01 -19.34 1.66
N LYS A 27 -0.06 -20.41 2.47
CA LYS A 27 0.74 -20.54 3.67
C LYS A 27 2.23 -20.44 3.37
N ARG A 28 2.77 -21.27 2.47
CA ARG A 28 4.21 -21.24 2.11
C ARG A 28 4.66 -19.89 1.59
N THR A 29 3.80 -19.20 0.84
CA THR A 29 4.10 -17.87 0.30
C THR A 29 4.08 -16.82 1.40
N CYS A 30 3.12 -16.86 2.32
CA CYS A 30 3.04 -15.95 3.47
C CYS A 30 4.18 -16.21 4.45
N ASP A 31 4.49 -17.47 4.75
CA ASP A 31 5.61 -17.87 5.63
C ASP A 31 6.91 -17.31 5.09
N LEU A 32 7.17 -17.42 3.78
CA LEU A 32 8.36 -16.85 3.15
C LEU A 32 8.33 -15.32 3.10
N LEU A 33 7.17 -14.70 2.88
CA LEU A 33 7.03 -13.26 2.75
C LEU A 33 7.22 -12.52 4.08
N PHE A 34 6.73 -13.09 5.18
CA PHE A 34 6.85 -12.54 6.53
C PHE A 34 8.02 -13.14 7.32
N ASP A 35 8.82 -14.01 6.70
CA ASP A 35 10.04 -14.54 7.29
C ASP A 35 11.03 -13.42 7.66
N ASP A 36 11.93 -13.73 8.58
CA ASP A 36 13.00 -12.84 9.04
C ASP A 36 12.53 -11.43 9.41
N LYS A 37 11.64 -11.33 10.41
CA LYS A 37 11.08 -10.06 10.93
C LYS A 37 10.41 -9.17 9.86
N GLY A 38 9.98 -9.76 8.74
CA GLY A 38 9.30 -9.05 7.66
C GLY A 38 10.23 -8.29 6.70
N TYR A 39 11.53 -8.57 6.66
CA TYR A 39 12.47 -7.97 5.69
C TYR A 39 12.20 -8.42 4.24
N ASN A 40 11.62 -9.60 4.06
CA ASN A 40 11.35 -10.16 2.73
C ASN A 40 10.26 -9.39 1.96
N LEU A 41 9.33 -8.74 2.65
CA LEU A 41 8.29 -7.92 2.01
C LEU A 41 8.90 -6.64 1.35
N PRO A 42 9.68 -5.81 2.06
CA PRO A 42 10.45 -4.73 1.43
C PRO A 42 11.43 -5.21 0.36
N ALA A 43 12.15 -6.31 0.60
CA ALA A 43 13.08 -6.88 -0.38
C ALA A 43 12.36 -7.30 -1.67
N PHE A 44 11.18 -7.91 -1.56
CA PHE A 44 10.32 -8.20 -2.69
C PHE A 44 9.92 -6.92 -3.44
N MET A 45 9.53 -5.84 -2.74
CA MET A 45 9.13 -4.59 -3.40
C MET A 45 10.25 -4.02 -4.26
N VAL A 46 11.50 -4.14 -3.81
CA VAL A 46 12.68 -3.70 -4.55
C VAL A 46 12.99 -4.65 -5.71
N GLY A 47 13.10 -5.96 -5.46
CA GLY A 47 13.42 -6.96 -6.48
C GLY A 47 12.35 -7.05 -7.59
N ARG A 48 11.09 -6.79 -7.24
CA ARG A 48 9.99 -6.71 -8.20
C ARG A 48 10.27 -5.67 -9.28
N GLN A 49 10.79 -4.50 -8.91
CA GLN A 49 10.98 -3.41 -9.86
C GLN A 49 12.08 -3.71 -10.88
N LEU A 50 13.15 -4.39 -10.46
CA LEU A 50 14.15 -4.91 -11.41
C LEU A 50 13.53 -5.88 -12.40
N CYS A 51 12.68 -6.79 -11.93
CA CYS A 51 12.02 -7.78 -12.79
C CYS A 51 11.06 -7.10 -13.77
N VAL A 52 10.29 -6.10 -13.33
CA VAL A 52 9.37 -5.33 -14.19
C VAL A 52 10.13 -4.59 -15.29
N VAL A 53 11.21 -3.87 -14.94
CA VAL A 53 12.03 -3.15 -15.92
C VAL A 53 12.66 -4.12 -16.92
N SER A 54 13.15 -5.27 -16.45
CA SER A 54 13.72 -6.31 -17.31
C SER A 54 12.69 -6.87 -18.28
N CYS A 55 11.48 -7.17 -17.79
CA CYS A 55 10.36 -7.63 -18.64
C CYS A 55 9.96 -6.57 -19.67
N PHE A 56 9.95 -5.28 -19.28
CA PHE A 56 9.61 -4.20 -20.20
C PHE A 56 10.64 -4.05 -21.32
N PHE A 57 11.92 -4.21 -21.00
CA PHE A 57 12.99 -4.23 -22.01
C PHE A 57 12.84 -5.39 -23.00
N VAL A 58 12.54 -6.60 -22.50
CA VAL A 58 12.28 -7.77 -23.36
C VAL A 58 11.04 -7.55 -24.22
N ALA A 59 9.96 -7.00 -23.67
CA ALA A 59 8.74 -6.71 -24.41
C ALA A 59 8.99 -5.66 -25.51
N ALA A 60 9.73 -4.60 -25.22
CA ALA A 60 10.12 -3.59 -26.21
C ALA A 60 10.90 -4.21 -27.37
N ARG A 61 11.89 -5.07 -27.07
CA ARG A 61 12.65 -5.80 -28.09
C ARG A 61 11.79 -6.78 -28.89
N ALA A 62 10.84 -7.46 -28.26
CA ALA A 62 9.95 -8.41 -28.92
C ALA A 62 8.87 -7.75 -29.78
N THR A 63 8.60 -6.47 -29.55
CA THR A 63 7.56 -5.70 -30.26
C THR A 63 8.14 -4.69 -31.24
N SER A 64 9.47 -4.60 -31.35
CA SER A 64 10.14 -3.81 -32.38
C SER A 64 9.92 -4.48 -33.74
N LEU A 65 9.43 -3.72 -34.71
CA LEU A 65 9.32 -4.14 -36.10
C LEU A 65 10.54 -3.55 -36.82
N ASP A 66 11.36 -4.42 -37.42
CA ASP A 66 12.51 -3.99 -38.23
C ASP A 66 12.11 -4.24 -39.68
N ILE A 67 11.82 -3.15 -40.41
CA ILE A 67 11.45 -3.19 -41.82
C ILE A 67 12.65 -2.63 -42.59
N GLU A 68 13.16 -3.38 -43.57
CA GLU A 68 14.31 -2.96 -44.35
C GLU A 68 13.99 -1.70 -45.17
N GLU A 69 14.93 -0.76 -45.25
CA GLU A 69 14.80 0.48 -46.03
C GLU A 69 14.54 0.13 -47.51
N GLY A 70 13.28 0.25 -47.96
CA GLY A 70 12.87 0.01 -49.34
C GLY A 70 11.55 -0.74 -49.53
N GLU A 71 10.94 -1.28 -48.47
CA GLU A 71 9.59 -1.86 -48.53
C GLU A 71 8.49 -0.80 -48.30
N ASP A 72 7.30 -1.04 -48.88
CA ASP A 72 6.13 -0.19 -48.64
C ASP A 72 5.78 -0.16 -47.14
N ASN A 73 5.49 1.04 -46.62
CA ASN A 73 5.03 1.23 -45.24
C ASN A 73 3.92 0.22 -44.90
N VAL A 74 4.11 -0.54 -43.81
CA VAL A 74 3.29 -1.71 -43.42
C VAL A 74 1.78 -1.44 -43.32
N PHE A 75 1.37 -0.16 -43.29
CA PHE A 75 -0.05 0.26 -43.38
C PHE A 75 -0.31 1.44 -44.33
N GLY A 76 0.62 1.79 -45.23
CA GLY A 76 0.52 3.00 -46.08
C GLY A 76 0.49 4.31 -45.27
N VAL A 77 1.00 4.27 -44.05
CA VAL A 77 1.08 5.41 -43.12
C VAL A 77 2.30 6.30 -43.43
N PRO A 78 2.31 7.58 -43.03
CA PRO A 78 3.46 8.47 -43.24
C PRO A 78 4.71 8.00 -42.49
N ASP A 79 5.90 8.28 -43.06
CA ASP A 79 7.21 7.80 -42.58
C ASP A 79 7.51 8.13 -41.11
N GLY A 80 7.01 9.27 -40.60
CA GLY A 80 7.17 9.61 -39.18
C GLY A 80 6.37 8.71 -38.22
N LEU A 81 5.21 8.20 -38.67
CA LEU A 81 4.40 7.26 -37.90
C LEU A 81 4.95 5.83 -38.04
N GLN A 82 5.50 5.50 -39.21
CA GLN A 82 6.27 4.27 -39.44
C GLN A 82 7.46 4.18 -38.48
N ALA A 83 8.30 5.22 -38.41
CA ALA A 83 9.44 5.28 -37.49
C ALA A 83 9.03 5.14 -36.02
N PHE A 84 7.85 5.64 -35.64
CA PHE A 84 7.29 5.43 -34.30
C PHE A 84 6.85 3.97 -34.06
N PHE A 85 6.30 3.29 -35.05
CA PHE A 85 5.98 1.86 -34.97
C PHE A 85 7.25 0.99 -34.92
N ASP A 86 8.29 1.38 -35.65
CA ASP A 86 9.58 0.67 -35.69
C ASP A 86 10.29 0.71 -34.33
N THR A 87 10.06 1.75 -33.51
CA THR A 87 10.56 1.78 -32.12
C THR A 87 10.02 0.64 -31.24
N GLY A 88 8.94 -0.04 -31.66
CA GLY A 88 8.24 -1.05 -30.88
C GLY A 88 7.48 -0.51 -29.66
N LEU A 89 7.59 0.78 -29.37
CA LEU A 89 7.02 1.39 -28.17
C LEU A 89 5.49 1.26 -28.11
N LEU A 90 4.81 1.39 -29.25
CA LEU A 90 3.36 1.24 -29.33
C LEU A 90 2.91 -0.19 -29.01
N GLY A 91 3.60 -1.18 -29.60
CA GLY A 91 3.35 -2.60 -29.33
C GLY A 91 3.63 -2.93 -27.87
N ALA A 92 4.75 -2.44 -27.34
CA ALA A 92 5.10 -2.59 -25.93
C ALA A 92 4.04 -1.97 -25.00
N PHE A 93 3.50 -0.79 -25.32
CA PHE A 93 2.49 -0.12 -24.51
C PHE A 93 1.16 -0.88 -24.47
N ILE A 94 0.64 -1.31 -25.62
CA ILE A 94 -0.64 -2.05 -25.70
C ILE A 94 -0.51 -3.40 -25.00
N THR A 95 0.56 -4.14 -25.28
CA THR A 95 0.79 -5.45 -24.65
C THR A 95 1.01 -5.31 -23.15
N THR A 96 1.71 -4.27 -22.68
CA THR A 96 1.92 -4.00 -21.25
C THR A 96 0.62 -3.62 -20.55
N THR A 97 -0.26 -2.87 -21.20
CA THR A 97 -1.58 -2.50 -20.65
C THR A 97 -2.40 -3.75 -20.35
N ILE A 98 -2.52 -4.65 -21.33
CA ILE A 98 -3.30 -5.90 -21.15
C ILE A 98 -2.60 -6.85 -20.19
N ALA A 99 -1.28 -7.02 -20.29
CA ALA A 99 -0.53 -7.97 -19.47
C ALA A 99 -0.35 -7.52 -18.01
N SER A 100 -0.29 -6.21 -17.75
CA SER A 100 -0.11 -5.67 -16.40
C SER A 100 -1.45 -5.37 -15.72
N ILE A 101 -2.30 -4.54 -16.33
CA ILE A 101 -3.50 -3.98 -15.66
C ILE A 101 -4.53 -5.07 -15.36
N MET A 102 -4.74 -6.03 -16.28
CA MET A 102 -5.70 -7.13 -16.07
C MET A 102 -5.37 -7.92 -14.80
N TRP A 103 -4.07 -8.15 -14.56
CA TRP A 103 -3.62 -8.95 -13.44
C TRP A 103 -3.61 -8.17 -12.12
N GLN A 104 -3.45 -6.84 -12.17
CA GLN A 104 -3.66 -5.97 -11.01
C GLN A 104 -5.13 -6.01 -10.56
N LEU A 105 -6.08 -5.98 -11.51
CA LEU A 105 -7.51 -6.04 -11.22
C LEU A 105 -7.90 -7.38 -10.57
N VAL A 106 -7.43 -8.49 -11.13
CA VAL A 106 -7.65 -9.83 -10.54
C VAL A 106 -7.05 -9.93 -9.14
N ALA A 107 -5.84 -9.40 -8.93
CA ALA A 107 -5.20 -9.43 -7.62
C ALA A 107 -5.93 -8.58 -6.57
N SER A 108 -6.45 -7.42 -6.98
CA SER A 108 -7.23 -6.54 -6.09
C SER A 108 -8.59 -7.14 -5.73
N ALA A 109 -9.20 -7.91 -6.62
CA ALA A 109 -10.48 -8.57 -6.38
C ALA A 109 -10.33 -9.85 -5.55
N PHE A 110 -9.28 -10.64 -5.77
CA PHE A 110 -9.08 -11.97 -5.15
C PHE A 110 -7.63 -12.21 -4.68
N PRO A 111 -7.13 -11.47 -3.68
CA PRO A 111 -5.73 -11.55 -3.24
C PRO A 111 -5.35 -12.92 -2.67
N MET A 112 -6.27 -13.62 -1.99
CA MET A 112 -5.98 -14.96 -1.43
C MET A 112 -5.94 -16.07 -2.48
N ALA A 113 -6.81 -16.01 -3.49
CA ALA A 113 -6.77 -16.96 -4.60
C ALA A 113 -5.50 -16.81 -5.45
N PHE A 114 -4.94 -15.61 -5.45
CA PHE A 114 -3.71 -15.29 -6.13
C PHE A 114 -2.48 -15.87 -5.43
N LEU A 115 -2.45 -15.79 -4.09
CA LEU A 115 -1.42 -16.36 -3.22
C LEU A 115 -1.41 -17.89 -3.21
N SER A 116 -2.55 -18.54 -3.47
CA SER A 116 -2.64 -20.00 -3.53
C SER A 116 -2.08 -20.60 -4.83
N THR A 117 -1.65 -19.77 -5.78
CA THR A 117 -1.04 -20.26 -7.03
C THR A 117 0.47 -20.49 -6.86
N PRO A 118 1.02 -21.60 -7.41
CA PRO A 118 2.45 -21.88 -7.34
C PRO A 118 3.28 -20.83 -8.08
N THR A 119 2.72 -20.15 -9.08
CA THR A 119 3.38 -19.09 -9.84
C THR A 119 3.77 -17.91 -8.93
N THR A 120 2.90 -17.52 -7.99
CA THR A 120 3.20 -16.46 -7.01
C THR A 120 4.41 -16.81 -6.15
N TYR A 121 4.52 -18.07 -5.71
CA TYR A 121 5.65 -18.55 -4.92
C TYR A 121 6.97 -18.52 -5.71
N ILE A 122 6.96 -18.98 -6.96
CA ILE A 122 8.14 -18.98 -7.83
C ILE A 122 8.60 -17.54 -8.11
N LEU A 123 7.67 -16.65 -8.46
CA LEU A 123 8.01 -15.24 -8.72
C LEU A 123 8.52 -14.53 -7.46
N LEU A 124 7.98 -14.84 -6.28
CA LEU A 124 8.51 -14.33 -5.01
C LEU A 124 9.97 -14.73 -4.82
N ARG A 125 10.31 -16.01 -5.05
CA ARG A 125 11.70 -16.48 -4.98
C ARG A 125 12.61 -15.81 -6.01
N ILE A 126 12.15 -15.60 -7.24
CA ILE A 126 12.92 -14.90 -8.27
C ILE A 126 13.19 -13.45 -7.85
N CYS A 127 12.18 -12.75 -7.32
CA CYS A 127 12.36 -11.37 -6.85
C CYS A 127 13.34 -11.28 -5.67
N LEU A 128 13.26 -12.21 -4.72
CA LEU A 128 14.20 -12.29 -3.60
C LEU A 128 15.62 -12.66 -4.08
N ALA A 129 15.75 -13.56 -5.06
CA ALA A 129 17.04 -13.91 -5.64
C ALA A 129 17.65 -12.74 -6.44
N LEU A 130 16.82 -11.93 -7.10
CA LEU A 130 17.29 -10.72 -7.77
C LEU A 130 17.71 -9.63 -6.78
N GLU A 131 16.99 -9.47 -5.68
CA GLU A 131 17.39 -8.55 -4.60
C GLU A 131 18.71 -8.99 -3.96
N SER A 132 18.90 -10.30 -3.76
CA SER A 132 20.15 -10.85 -3.20
C SER A 132 21.38 -10.69 -4.11
N THR A 133 21.21 -10.38 -5.40
CA THR A 133 22.34 -9.97 -6.26
C THR A 133 22.97 -8.64 -5.83
N GLY A 134 22.30 -7.88 -4.97
CA GLY A 134 22.82 -6.65 -4.38
C GLY A 134 22.84 -5.45 -5.31
N ILE A 135 22.38 -5.58 -6.57
CA ILE A 135 22.26 -4.47 -7.52
C ILE A 135 21.43 -3.32 -6.92
N CYS A 136 20.43 -3.65 -6.10
CA CYS A 136 19.57 -2.66 -5.43
C CYS A 136 20.00 -2.29 -4.01
N ASN A 137 21.14 -2.75 -3.49
CA ASN A 137 21.60 -2.36 -2.14
C ASN A 137 21.84 -0.85 -2.01
N GLY A 138 22.08 -0.14 -3.11
CA GLY A 138 22.13 1.32 -3.13
C GLY A 138 20.83 1.99 -2.66
N ALA A 139 19.67 1.34 -2.87
CA ALA A 139 18.38 1.86 -2.41
C ALA A 139 18.31 1.93 -0.88
N TRP A 140 18.92 0.97 -0.17
CA TRP A 140 18.99 0.97 1.30
C TRP A 140 19.85 2.10 1.85
N VAL A 141 20.91 2.48 1.14
CA VAL A 141 21.75 3.63 1.50
C VAL A 141 20.95 4.93 1.36
N ILE A 142 20.25 5.11 0.24
CA ILE A 142 19.40 6.27 0.00
C ILE A 142 18.25 6.33 1.01
N ALA A 143 17.60 5.20 1.29
CA ALA A 143 16.54 5.09 2.30
C ALA A 143 17.06 5.46 3.70
N SER A 144 18.28 5.05 4.05
CA SER A 144 18.91 5.37 5.34
C SER A 144 19.23 6.87 5.47
N VAL A 145 19.72 7.49 4.40
CA VAL A 145 19.97 8.94 4.36
C VAL A 145 18.64 9.70 4.44
N HIS A 146 17.64 9.27 3.67
CA HIS A 146 16.32 9.88 3.66
C HIS A 146 15.61 9.76 5.02
N LYS A 147 15.72 8.61 5.69
CA LYS A 147 15.21 8.40 7.05
C LYS A 147 15.80 9.39 8.05
N LYS A 148 17.11 9.68 7.96
CA LYS A 148 17.79 10.65 8.83
C LYS A 148 17.31 12.08 8.59
N ILE A 149 16.99 12.44 7.34
CA ILE A 149 16.52 13.78 6.97
C ILE A 149 15.05 13.97 7.36
N ALA A 150 14.20 12.96 7.09
CA ALA A 150 12.75 13.06 7.29
C ALA A 150 12.28 12.66 8.69
N GLY A 151 13.13 12.04 9.51
CA GLY A 151 12.78 11.65 10.89
C GLY A 151 11.75 10.52 10.98
N PHE A 152 11.68 9.63 9.98
CA PHE A 152 10.72 8.52 9.98
C PHE A 152 11.06 7.52 11.09
N ASN A 153 10.05 7.22 11.93
CA ASN A 153 10.11 6.13 12.89
C ASN A 153 9.37 4.91 12.36
N VAL A 154 9.72 3.74 12.91
CA VAL A 154 9.05 2.48 12.62
C VAL A 154 7.57 2.60 13.02
N ASP A 155 6.69 1.95 12.26
CA ASP A 155 5.24 2.04 12.45
C ASP A 155 4.81 1.57 13.86
N GLU A 156 5.58 0.68 14.47
CA GLU A 156 5.46 0.26 15.88
C GLU A 156 5.47 1.44 16.87
N VAL A 157 6.21 2.51 16.57
CA VAL A 157 6.32 3.71 17.42
C VAL A 157 5.05 4.58 17.35
N TYR A 158 4.34 4.56 16.22
CA TYR A 158 3.16 5.41 16.00
C TYR A 158 1.82 4.67 16.13
N VAL A 159 1.80 3.38 15.79
CA VAL A 159 0.60 2.55 15.66
C VAL A 159 0.54 1.43 16.72
N GLY A 160 1.68 1.08 17.34
CA GLY A 160 1.80 -0.05 18.28
C GLY A 160 2.00 -1.40 17.58
N THR A 161 2.56 -2.37 18.29
CA THR A 161 2.76 -3.73 17.74
C THR A 161 1.42 -4.38 17.40
N ALA A 162 1.40 -5.39 16.52
CA ALA A 162 0.17 -6.08 16.14
C ALA A 162 -0.53 -6.73 17.36
N GLU A 163 0.27 -7.20 18.32
CA GLU A 163 -0.17 -7.78 19.59
C GLU A 163 -0.79 -6.72 20.52
N GLU A 164 -0.17 -5.54 20.61
CA GLU A 164 -0.72 -4.39 21.34
C GLU A 164 -2.02 -3.87 20.71
N ARG A 165 -2.14 -3.91 19.38
CA ARG A 165 -3.38 -3.56 18.66
C ARG A 165 -4.52 -4.55 18.91
N ALA A 166 -4.21 -5.84 18.91
CA ALA A 166 -5.16 -6.89 19.25
C ALA A 166 -5.59 -6.81 20.72
N ALA A 167 -4.65 -6.54 21.64
CA ALA A 167 -4.92 -6.38 23.07
C ALA A 167 -5.70 -5.09 23.41
N MET A 168 -5.50 -4.01 22.65
CA MET A 168 -6.23 -2.75 22.82
C MET A 168 -7.61 -2.71 22.14
N GLY A 169 -8.06 -3.81 21.52
CA GLY A 169 -9.33 -3.83 20.78
C GLY A 169 -9.36 -2.86 19.59
N LYS A 170 -8.21 -2.39 19.13
CA LYS A 170 -8.02 -1.61 17.91
C LYS A 170 -7.78 -2.54 16.72
N GLY A 171 -8.60 -3.60 16.61
CA GLY A 171 -8.65 -4.35 15.37
C GLY A 171 -9.10 -3.42 14.24
N ASP A 172 -8.52 -3.59 13.05
CA ASP A 172 -9.04 -2.98 11.84
C ASP A 172 -10.51 -3.42 11.72
N GLN A 173 -11.43 -2.52 12.06
CA GLN A 173 -12.85 -2.80 11.82
C GLN A 173 -13.00 -2.97 10.32
N GLU A 174 -13.70 -4.02 9.91
CA GLU A 174 -14.03 -4.30 8.51
C GLU A 174 -14.93 -3.14 8.02
N GLN A 175 -14.28 -2.06 7.59
CA GLN A 175 -14.97 -0.89 7.10
C GLN A 175 -15.39 -1.21 5.68
N SER A 176 -16.71 -1.33 5.51
CA SER A 176 -17.40 -1.34 4.23
C SER A 176 -17.15 0.00 3.50
N VAL A 177 -15.97 0.16 2.91
CA VAL A 177 -15.64 1.34 2.10
C VAL A 177 -16.26 1.13 0.72
N LYS A 178 -17.39 1.79 0.45
CA LYS A 178 -17.91 1.94 -0.91
C LYS A 178 -16.96 2.84 -1.70
N SER A 179 -16.59 2.42 -2.91
CA SER A 179 -15.71 3.20 -3.80
C SER A 179 -16.20 4.66 -3.89
N GLY A 180 -15.33 5.62 -3.54
CA GLY A 180 -15.65 7.06 -3.54
C GLY A 180 -15.92 7.70 -2.17
N HIS A 181 -15.90 6.96 -1.06
CA HIS A 181 -16.03 7.52 0.30
C HIS A 181 -14.68 7.64 1.01
N VAL A 182 -14.44 8.76 1.70
CA VAL A 182 -13.22 9.00 2.48
C VAL A 182 -13.33 8.34 3.85
N TYR A 183 -12.20 7.80 4.35
CA TYR A 183 -12.07 7.11 5.62
C TYR A 183 -12.76 7.82 6.80
N PRO A 184 -13.50 7.08 7.66
CA PRO A 184 -13.99 7.63 8.92
C PRO A 184 -12.81 8.04 9.80
N GLY A 185 -12.76 9.32 10.18
CA GLY A 185 -11.66 9.90 10.99
C GLY A 185 -10.76 10.89 10.25
N ALA A 186 -10.88 11.01 8.93
CA ALA A 186 -10.29 12.11 8.17
C ALA A 186 -11.16 13.38 8.30
N GLY A 187 -11.29 13.91 9.52
CA GLY A 187 -12.15 15.07 9.82
C GLY A 187 -11.83 16.33 8.98
N ALA A 188 -10.65 16.39 8.36
CA ALA A 188 -10.26 17.49 7.47
C ALA A 188 -10.70 17.31 6.00
N ALA A 189 -11.08 16.10 5.57
CA ALA A 189 -11.43 15.82 4.18
C ALA A 189 -12.94 15.94 3.88
N LEU A 190 -13.78 16.08 4.92
CA LEU A 190 -15.23 16.10 4.76
C LEU A 190 -15.71 17.36 4.01
N GLU A 191 -15.09 18.52 4.29
CA GLU A 191 -15.50 19.81 3.71
C GLU A 191 -15.25 19.88 2.20
N ALA A 192 -14.19 19.23 1.70
CA ALA A 192 -13.84 19.19 0.28
C ALA A 192 -14.72 18.24 -0.55
N THR A 193 -15.41 17.30 0.09
CA THR A 193 -16.13 16.21 -0.61
C THR A 193 -17.57 16.60 -0.97
N TYR A 194 -18.20 17.53 -0.24
CA TYR A 194 -19.60 17.90 -0.41
C TYR A 194 -19.84 19.21 -1.18
N HIS A 195 -18.78 19.99 -1.41
CA HIS A 195 -18.89 21.27 -2.08
C HIS A 195 -19.27 21.09 -3.57
N GLY A 196 -20.50 21.47 -3.94
CA GLY A 196 -20.96 21.51 -5.33
C GLY A 196 -21.60 20.23 -5.90
N LYS A 197 -21.76 19.17 -5.09
CA LYS A 197 -22.46 17.94 -5.52
C LYS A 197 -23.97 18.06 -5.25
N LYS A 198 -24.81 17.78 -6.26
CA LYS A 198 -26.26 17.57 -6.04
C LYS A 198 -26.43 16.23 -5.34
N MET A 199 -26.88 16.25 -4.09
CA MET A 199 -27.15 15.04 -3.29
C MET A 199 -28.65 14.76 -3.23
N THR A 200 -29.01 13.49 -3.14
CA THR A 200 -30.38 13.06 -2.86
C THR A 200 -30.72 13.27 -1.37
N LEU A 201 -32.02 13.27 -1.03
CA LEU A 201 -32.45 13.47 0.36
C LEU A 201 -31.91 12.40 1.32
N GLU A 202 -31.78 11.17 0.83
CA GLU A 202 -31.24 10.03 1.58
C GLU A 202 -29.74 10.19 1.84
N GLU A 203 -28.96 10.64 0.85
CA GLU A 203 -27.52 10.91 1.00
C GLU A 203 -27.26 12.04 2.01
N ILE A 204 -28.16 13.03 2.09
CA ILE A 204 -28.06 14.12 3.07
C ILE A 204 -28.32 13.61 4.49
N GLN A 205 -29.35 12.77 4.67
CA GLN A 205 -29.67 12.19 5.99
C GLN A 205 -28.57 11.27 6.51
N GLU A 206 -27.96 10.48 5.62
CA GLU A 206 -26.81 9.63 5.96
C GLU A 206 -25.60 10.48 6.37
N ALA A 207 -25.30 11.54 5.60
CA ALA A 207 -24.22 12.47 5.94
C ALA A 207 -24.44 13.17 7.29
N GLU A 208 -25.66 13.63 7.60
CA GLU A 208 -26.00 14.23 8.90
C GLU A 208 -25.79 13.25 10.07
N SER A 209 -26.18 11.99 9.89
CA SER A 209 -25.96 10.93 10.89
C SER A 209 -24.47 10.71 11.14
N ASP A 210 -23.66 10.63 10.08
CA ASP A 210 -22.22 10.42 10.19
C ASP A 210 -21.51 11.62 10.85
N LEU A 211 -21.89 12.85 10.48
CA LEU A 211 -21.40 14.07 11.11
C LEU A 211 -21.75 14.12 12.62
N SER A 212 -22.97 13.73 12.99
CA SER A 212 -23.41 13.66 14.38
C SER A 212 -22.62 12.62 15.19
N ALA A 213 -22.36 11.45 14.61
CA ALA A 213 -21.54 10.41 15.22
C ALA A 213 -20.09 10.88 15.44
N GLN A 214 -19.51 11.56 14.46
CA GLN A 214 -18.16 12.13 14.57
C GLN A 214 -18.09 13.23 15.63
N ALA A 215 -19.07 14.15 15.67
CA ALA A 215 -19.14 15.19 16.69
C ALA A 215 -19.20 14.60 18.11
N LYS A 216 -19.96 13.53 18.30
CA LYS A 216 -20.04 12.82 19.59
C LYS A 216 -18.70 12.18 19.97
N ALA A 217 -18.01 11.55 19.03
CA ALA A 217 -16.69 10.95 19.25
C ALA A 217 -15.62 12.01 19.60
N ILE A 218 -15.61 13.14 18.88
CA ILE A 218 -14.70 14.27 19.15
C ILE A 218 -14.95 14.83 20.55
N ASN A 219 -16.21 15.06 20.93
CA ASN A 219 -16.56 15.55 22.26
C ASN A 219 -16.15 14.57 23.37
N GLY A 220 -16.28 13.26 23.15
CA GLY A 220 -15.79 12.24 24.07
C GLY A 220 -14.27 12.32 24.26
N ARG A 221 -13.51 12.39 23.17
CA ARG A 221 -12.04 12.54 23.21
C ARG A 221 -11.61 13.85 23.88
N LEU A 222 -12.32 14.94 23.63
CA LEU A 222 -12.07 16.23 24.27
C LEU A 222 -12.32 16.17 25.78
N ALA A 223 -13.37 15.48 26.22
CA ALA A 223 -13.63 15.26 27.64
C ALA A 223 -12.53 14.41 28.31
N GLU A 224 -12.02 13.39 27.63
CA GLU A 224 -10.90 12.58 28.10
C GLU A 224 -9.60 13.40 28.23
N LEU A 225 -9.30 14.23 27.22
CA LEU A 225 -8.16 15.15 27.26
C LEU A 225 -8.28 16.18 28.38
N ARG A 226 -9.49 16.70 28.64
CA ARG A 226 -9.75 17.59 29.78
C ARG A 226 -9.53 16.89 31.12
N LYS A 227 -9.95 15.63 31.27
CA LYS A 227 -9.66 14.81 32.47
C LYS A 227 -8.16 14.57 32.65
N LYS A 228 -7.44 14.22 31.58
CA LYS A 228 -5.97 14.06 31.61
C LYS A 228 -5.26 15.36 31.98
N ARG A 229 -5.69 16.49 31.42
CA ARG A 229 -5.17 17.82 31.77
C ARG A 229 -5.40 18.10 33.26
N ALA A 230 -6.63 17.91 33.75
CA ALA A 230 -6.97 18.15 35.16
C ALA A 230 -6.12 17.28 36.12
N ALA A 231 -5.93 15.99 35.78
CA ALA A 231 -5.07 15.07 36.55
C ALA A 231 -3.60 15.51 36.56
N MET A 232 -3.08 16.07 35.47
CA MET A 232 -1.71 16.59 35.42
C MET A 232 -1.54 17.91 36.16
N THR A 233 -2.51 18.81 36.13
CA THR A 233 -2.46 20.05 36.95
C THR A 233 -2.64 19.75 38.44
N GLY A 234 -3.52 18.84 38.83
CA GLY A 234 -3.70 18.47 40.24
C GLY A 234 -2.51 17.72 40.85
N LYS A 235 -1.64 17.12 40.03
CA LYS A 235 -0.41 16.47 40.50
C LYS A 235 0.73 17.47 40.74
N LYS A 236 0.76 18.60 40.01
CA LYS A 236 1.73 19.68 40.23
C LYS A 236 1.52 20.44 41.54
N ASP A 237 0.28 20.53 42.02
CA ASP A 237 -0.03 21.23 43.28
C ASP A 237 0.29 20.37 44.52
N VAL A 238 0.49 19.06 44.37
CA VAL A 238 0.87 18.15 45.47
C VAL A 238 2.39 17.99 45.58
N GLU A 239 3.15 18.05 44.49
CA GLU A 239 4.62 17.93 44.50
C GLU A 239 5.36 19.22 44.90
N SER A 240 4.66 20.34 45.17
CA SER A 240 5.29 21.59 45.66
C SER A 240 5.03 21.90 47.14
N GLY A 241 4.38 20.99 47.89
CA GLY A 241 3.89 21.25 49.25
C GLY A 241 4.58 20.50 50.39
N THR A 242 5.57 19.65 50.12
CA THR A 242 6.27 18.87 51.16
C THR A 242 7.72 18.77 50.77
N ASP A 243 8.58 19.64 51.33
CA ASP A 243 10.00 19.41 51.65
C ASP A 243 10.58 20.74 52.17
N ALA A 244 10.17 21.15 53.37
CA ALA A 244 10.78 22.27 54.08
C ALA A 244 10.55 22.20 55.61
N GLU A 245 10.81 21.07 56.26
CA GLU A 245 11.11 21.02 57.70
C GLU A 245 12.15 19.95 58.00
N ASP A 246 13.08 20.30 58.91
CA ASP A 246 14.03 19.47 59.66
C ASP A 246 15.26 18.87 58.96
N TYR A 247 16.37 19.63 58.92
CA TYR A 247 17.54 19.55 59.85
C TYR A 247 18.71 20.40 59.34
#